data_AF-A0A7C7GF33-F1
#
_entry.id   AF-A0A7C7GF33-F1
#
_cell.length_a   1.000
_cell.length_b   1.000
_cell.length_c   1.000
_cell.angle_alpha   90.00
_cell.angle_beta   90.00
_cell.angle_gamma   90.00
#
_symmetry.space_group_name_H-M   'P 1'
#
loop_
_entity.id
_entity.type
_entity.pdbx_description
1 polymer ?
#
loop_
_entity_poly.entity_id
_entity_poly.type
_entity_poly.pdbx_seq_one_letter_code
_entity_poly.pdbx_strand_id
1 'polypeptide(L)'
;VSFAFASFDRWEEIYLNKFIDFTDPLNPVPYIDTAQSGDFKSLSARPMNTPNHVGYNSNIDMVFNLGGAMGDSSWLEIGDVPIISFHCTKDENAPYGYGGVFVPTTGDLVLNASGSSDVIRRSNYLCNNNIFKMPPVFTDIYSTRANALNSTGNLANEAGIINPNAGDEGLYPFVTPAPGASTCTDPFTSNVLVESEQGSPWDWWDESWYNNIAIVLGNDGPFEVCRARLSNPDMSAAKGKAYIDTIQGYLTPRIYRVLFESVTDTGCTVPIWAGIDNVELSSSSTFNIFPNPSSSSVTITSSTMPVKGVELYDVTGRLVFSESNINTKSYTFERGALVNGLYFVKVKSEDAEMDMKILFQ
;
A
#
# COMPACT_ATOMS: atom_id res chain seq x y z
N VAL A 1 9.71 4.97 4.22
CA VAL A 1 9.44 5.58 2.91
C VAL A 1 7.96 5.57 2.58
N SER A 2 7.30 4.41 2.49
CA SER A 2 5.89 4.30 2.10
C SER A 2 4.93 5.18 2.93
N PHE A 3 5.09 5.19 4.26
CA PHE A 3 4.30 6.05 5.14
C PHE A 3 4.41 7.54 4.79
N ALA A 4 5.63 8.06 4.67
CA ALA A 4 5.85 9.46 4.33
C ALA A 4 5.29 9.79 2.94
N PHE A 5 5.42 8.91 1.96
CA PHE A 5 4.85 9.18 0.63
C PHE A 5 3.31 9.25 0.63
N ALA A 6 2.64 8.55 1.56
CA ALA A 6 1.19 8.58 1.69
C ALA A 6 0.64 9.79 2.46
N SER A 7 1.43 10.40 3.35
CA SER A 7 0.89 11.33 4.36
C SER A 7 1.80 12.53 4.69
N PHE A 8 3.04 12.59 4.21
CA PHE A 8 3.95 13.71 4.49
C PHE A 8 4.01 14.63 3.27
N ASP A 9 3.11 15.60 3.23
CA ASP A 9 2.84 16.44 2.07
C ASP A 9 2.68 17.93 2.38
N ARG A 10 2.91 18.34 3.64
CA ARG A 10 2.85 19.74 4.06
C ARG A 10 4.18 20.25 4.59
N TRP A 11 4.57 21.44 4.15
CA TRP A 11 5.85 22.03 4.58
C TRP A 11 5.89 22.38 6.07
N GLU A 12 4.75 22.56 6.72
CA GLU A 12 4.67 22.80 8.16
C GLU A 12 5.16 21.59 8.97
N GLU A 13 5.11 20.40 8.41
CA GLU A 13 5.45 19.14 9.10
C GLU A 13 6.96 18.98 9.34
N ILE A 14 7.82 19.63 8.53
CA ILE A 14 9.27 19.68 8.79
C ILE A 14 9.64 20.62 9.95
N TYR A 15 8.69 21.43 10.43
CA TYR A 15 8.90 22.35 11.55
C TYR A 15 8.39 21.79 12.89
N LEU A 16 7.95 20.54 12.94
CA LEU A 16 7.67 19.87 14.22
C LEU A 16 8.96 19.82 15.05
N ASN A 17 8.86 20.06 16.36
CA ASN A 17 10.03 20.17 17.26
C ASN A 17 11.04 19.02 17.13
N LYS A 18 10.58 17.79 16.82
CA LYS A 18 11.46 16.63 16.65
C LYS A 18 12.29 16.65 15.36
N PHE A 19 11.99 17.53 14.40
CA PHE A 19 12.68 17.68 13.11
C PHE A 19 13.47 18.99 13.02
N ILE A 20 13.59 19.71 14.13
CA ILE A 20 14.36 20.95 14.23
C ILE A 20 15.70 20.67 14.95
N ASP A 21 16.77 21.17 14.36
CA ASP A 21 18.08 21.28 15.00
C ASP A 21 18.08 22.51 15.92
N PHE A 22 18.26 22.26 17.22
CA PHE A 22 18.36 23.27 18.26
C PHE A 22 19.80 23.49 18.74
N THR A 23 20.81 23.02 17.99
CA THR A 23 22.23 23.22 18.32
C THR A 23 22.58 24.70 18.42
N ASP A 24 21.95 25.57 17.61
CA ASP A 24 21.86 27.02 17.85
C ASP A 24 20.42 27.41 18.26
N PRO A 25 20.14 27.57 19.57
CA PRO A 25 18.80 27.90 20.06
C PRO A 25 18.26 29.26 19.60
N LEU A 26 19.12 30.18 19.14
CA LEU A 26 18.71 31.49 18.65
C LEU A 26 18.28 31.43 17.18
N ASN A 27 18.75 30.44 16.44
CA ASN A 27 18.45 30.24 15.02
C ASN A 27 18.14 28.75 14.74
N PRO A 28 17.04 28.21 15.30
CA PRO A 28 16.64 26.84 15.04
C PRO A 28 16.35 26.64 13.56
N VAL A 29 16.87 25.55 12.99
CA VAL A 29 16.69 25.22 11.57
C VAL A 29 16.17 23.78 11.42
N PRO A 30 15.32 23.50 10.44
CA PRO A 30 14.90 22.13 10.17
C PRO A 30 16.09 21.28 9.70
N TYR A 31 16.12 20.00 10.09
CA TYR A 31 17.10 19.05 9.56
C TYR A 31 16.95 18.82 8.05
N ILE A 32 15.76 19.10 7.50
CA ILE A 32 15.48 18.98 6.06
C ILE A 32 15.65 20.34 5.40
N ASP A 33 16.70 20.47 4.60
CA ASP A 33 16.91 21.62 3.71
C ASP A 33 16.34 21.32 2.31
N THR A 34 15.22 21.94 1.96
CA THR A 34 14.54 21.74 0.67
C THR A 34 15.30 22.34 -0.52
N ALA A 35 16.27 23.22 -0.28
CA ALA A 35 17.22 23.65 -1.30
C ALA A 35 18.24 22.54 -1.63
N GLN A 36 18.41 21.55 -0.75
CA GLN A 36 19.25 20.36 -0.97
C GLN A 36 18.41 19.15 -1.43
N SER A 37 17.29 18.88 -0.75
CA SER A 37 16.50 17.66 -0.92
C SER A 37 15.39 17.75 -1.97
N GLY A 38 14.93 18.94 -2.34
CA GLY A 38 13.85 19.13 -3.31
C GLY A 38 12.45 19.11 -2.71
N ASP A 39 11.45 19.01 -3.58
CA ASP A 39 10.04 18.93 -3.21
C ASP A 39 9.59 17.50 -2.84
N PHE A 40 8.42 17.34 -2.22
CA PHE A 40 7.88 16.04 -1.81
C PHE A 40 7.76 15.02 -2.96
N LYS A 41 7.56 15.49 -4.20
CA LYS A 41 7.42 14.66 -5.40
C LYS A 41 8.71 14.56 -6.20
N SER A 42 9.83 15.05 -5.67
CA SER A 42 11.15 14.98 -6.31
C SER A 42 11.19 15.65 -7.71
N LEU A 43 10.29 16.59 -8.02
CA LEU A 43 10.18 17.16 -9.37
C LEU A 43 11.28 18.17 -9.70
N SER A 44 11.85 18.79 -8.67
CA SER A 44 12.85 19.86 -8.81
C SER A 44 14.28 19.33 -8.65
N ALA A 45 15.16 19.63 -9.61
CA ALA A 45 16.56 19.27 -9.49
C ALA A 45 17.24 20.04 -8.36
N ARG A 46 17.81 19.30 -7.39
CA ARG A 46 18.58 19.81 -6.24
C ARG A 46 19.83 18.96 -6.03
N PRO A 47 20.83 19.40 -5.24
CA PRO A 47 22.05 18.63 -5.01
C PRO A 47 21.84 17.17 -4.55
N MET A 48 20.80 16.91 -3.75
CA MET A 48 20.46 15.55 -3.29
C MET A 48 19.27 14.94 -4.06
N ASN A 49 18.73 15.64 -5.06
CA ASN A 49 17.54 15.21 -5.78
C ASN A 49 17.73 15.28 -7.29
N THR A 50 17.73 14.12 -7.94
CA THR A 50 17.71 14.00 -9.40
C THR A 50 16.29 13.63 -9.84
N PRO A 51 15.52 14.57 -10.43
CA PRO A 51 14.16 14.29 -10.87
C PRO A 51 14.16 13.21 -11.94
N ASN A 52 13.22 12.28 -11.81
CA ASN A 52 12.98 11.25 -12.81
C ASN A 52 11.52 11.30 -13.24
N HIS A 53 11.26 11.05 -14.54
CA HIS A 53 9.90 11.03 -15.12
C HIS A 53 9.05 12.28 -14.82
N VAL A 54 9.64 13.47 -14.91
CA VAL A 54 8.92 14.74 -14.72
C VAL A 54 7.71 14.82 -15.66
N GLY A 55 6.54 15.13 -15.11
CA GLY A 55 5.26 15.20 -15.83
C GLY A 55 4.39 13.94 -15.72
N TYR A 56 4.93 12.84 -15.18
CA TYR A 56 4.13 11.66 -14.85
C TYR A 56 3.33 11.91 -13.57
N ASN A 57 2.14 11.31 -13.48
CA ASN A 57 1.35 11.36 -12.25
C ASN A 57 2.05 10.56 -11.13
N SER A 58 2.13 11.14 -9.94
CA SER A 58 2.65 10.50 -8.73
C SER A 58 1.55 10.14 -7.72
N ASN A 59 0.28 10.29 -8.09
CA ASN A 59 -0.83 9.85 -7.26
C ASN A 59 -0.79 8.33 -7.12
N ILE A 60 -1.23 7.87 -5.96
CA ILE A 60 -1.29 6.46 -5.59
C ILE A 60 -2.65 6.16 -5.00
N ASP A 61 -3.09 4.91 -5.10
CA ASP A 61 -4.36 4.46 -4.52
C ASP A 61 -4.18 3.83 -3.13
N MET A 62 -2.96 3.42 -2.79
CA MET A 62 -2.59 2.84 -1.50
C MET A 62 -1.07 2.75 -1.34
N VAL A 63 -0.63 2.54 -0.11
CA VAL A 63 0.74 2.13 0.20
C VAL A 63 0.78 0.86 1.04
N PHE A 64 1.92 0.17 0.97
CA PHE A 64 2.27 -0.85 1.96
C PHE A 64 3.73 -0.77 2.38
N ASN A 65 4.04 -1.34 3.54
CA ASN A 65 5.40 -1.42 4.06
C ASN A 65 5.68 -2.74 4.77
N LEU A 66 6.97 -3.07 4.85
CA LEU A 66 7.53 -4.21 5.57
C LEU A 66 8.48 -3.65 6.63
N GLY A 67 8.01 -3.57 7.87
CA GLY A 67 8.68 -2.92 8.98
C GLY A 67 8.77 -1.40 8.85
N GLY A 68 9.54 -0.80 9.75
CA GLY A 68 9.77 0.64 9.78
C GLY A 68 8.70 1.43 10.53
N ALA A 69 8.91 2.75 10.58
CA ALA A 69 8.10 3.68 11.34
C ALA A 69 7.87 5.00 10.59
N MET A 70 6.79 5.67 10.95
CA MET A 70 6.42 7.02 10.50
C MET A 70 6.99 8.04 11.48
N GLY A 71 7.72 9.03 10.98
CA GLY A 71 8.44 9.99 11.84
C GLY A 71 7.52 10.74 12.82
N ASP A 72 6.30 11.09 12.39
CA ASP A 72 5.26 11.56 13.28
C ASP A 72 3.88 11.14 12.77
N SER A 73 3.01 10.66 13.68
CA SER A 73 1.66 10.24 13.29
C SER A 73 0.75 11.41 12.93
N SER A 74 1.08 12.66 13.32
CA SER A 74 0.34 13.86 12.90
C SER A 74 0.37 14.12 11.41
N TRP A 75 1.28 13.49 10.68
CA TRP A 75 1.28 13.49 9.21
C TRP A 75 0.03 12.82 8.64
N LEU A 76 -0.57 11.84 9.35
CA LEU A 76 -1.80 11.22 8.87
C LEU A 76 -3.02 12.13 9.03
N GLU A 77 -3.71 12.32 7.91
CA GLU A 77 -4.90 13.14 7.76
C GLU A 77 -6.08 12.34 7.22
N ILE A 78 -7.29 12.90 7.38
CA ILE A 78 -8.48 12.31 6.78
C ILE A 78 -8.39 12.45 5.26
N GLY A 79 -8.54 11.34 4.53
CA GLY A 79 -8.49 11.33 3.06
C GLY A 79 -7.16 10.85 2.49
N ASP A 80 -6.16 10.58 3.34
CA ASP A 80 -4.95 9.87 2.90
C ASP A 80 -5.32 8.48 2.38
N VAL A 81 -4.48 7.97 1.50
CA VAL A 81 -4.67 6.66 0.90
C VAL A 81 -4.64 5.53 1.94
N PRO A 82 -5.34 4.42 1.70
CA PRO A 82 -5.22 3.22 2.50
C PRO A 82 -3.77 2.75 2.69
N ILE A 83 -3.48 2.28 3.89
CA ILE A 83 -2.14 1.81 4.32
C ILE A 83 -2.23 0.37 4.78
N ILE A 84 -1.31 -0.47 4.30
CA ILE A 84 -1.12 -1.85 4.77
C ILE A 84 0.28 -2.04 5.33
N SER A 85 0.39 -2.50 6.57
CA SER A 85 1.65 -2.67 7.26
C SER A 85 1.89 -4.11 7.67
N PHE A 86 3.08 -4.61 7.35
CA PHE A 86 3.64 -5.85 7.90
C PHE A 86 4.74 -5.48 8.86
N HIS A 87 4.77 -6.02 10.08
CA HIS A 87 5.83 -5.65 11.03
C HIS A 87 6.12 -6.76 12.01
N CYS A 88 7.40 -7.05 12.23
CA CYS A 88 7.85 -7.88 13.33
C CYS A 88 7.54 -7.19 14.66
N THR A 89 6.83 -7.86 15.56
CA THR A 89 6.31 -7.24 16.80
C THR A 89 7.40 -6.85 17.79
N LYS A 90 8.63 -7.33 17.56
CA LYS A 90 9.81 -7.12 18.39
C LYS A 90 11.01 -6.63 17.58
N ASP A 91 10.76 -5.91 16.48
CA ASP A 91 11.84 -5.21 15.78
C ASP A 91 12.55 -4.27 16.75
N GLU A 92 13.88 -4.40 16.85
CA GLU A 92 14.73 -3.63 17.76
C GLU A 92 15.08 -2.25 17.23
N ASN A 93 15.02 -2.06 15.91
CA ASN A 93 15.49 -0.85 15.24
C ASN A 93 14.35 0.09 14.87
N ALA A 94 13.13 -0.43 14.72
CA ALA A 94 11.92 0.35 14.52
C ALA A 94 10.82 -0.12 15.48
N PRO A 95 10.09 0.81 16.14
CA PRO A 95 9.09 0.41 17.10
C PRO A 95 7.88 -0.21 16.40
N TYR A 96 7.28 -1.25 16.98
CA TYR A 96 6.02 -1.81 16.48
C TYR A 96 4.85 -0.83 16.70
N GLY A 97 4.76 -0.25 17.90
CA GLY A 97 3.89 0.88 18.26
C GLY A 97 4.69 2.18 18.29
N TYR A 98 4.51 3.04 19.29
CA TYR A 98 5.33 4.24 19.46
C TYR A 98 6.65 3.95 20.17
N GLY A 99 7.76 4.48 19.68
CA GLY A 99 9.06 4.31 20.33
C GLY A 99 10.23 4.87 19.53
N GLY A 100 11.44 4.55 19.97
CA GLY A 100 12.67 5.00 19.34
C GLY A 100 12.99 4.24 18.06
N VAL A 101 13.43 4.97 17.04
CA VAL A 101 14.14 4.42 15.88
C VAL A 101 15.63 4.47 16.18
N PHE A 102 16.33 3.35 16.02
CA PHE A 102 17.74 3.22 16.37
C PHE A 102 18.59 2.91 15.14
N VAL A 103 19.81 3.43 15.11
CA VAL A 103 20.80 3.08 14.10
C VAL A 103 21.31 1.65 14.39
N PRO A 104 21.16 0.68 13.45
CA PRO A 104 21.52 -0.71 13.73
C PRO A 104 23.00 -0.94 14.08
N THR A 105 23.90 -0.05 13.61
CA THR A 105 25.34 -0.18 13.81
C THR A 105 25.85 0.49 15.07
N THR A 106 25.28 1.63 15.47
CA THR A 106 25.75 2.40 16.63
C THR A 106 24.84 2.28 17.84
N GLY A 107 23.58 1.88 17.66
CA GLY A 107 22.56 1.90 18.70
C GLY A 107 22.07 3.30 19.07
N ASP A 108 22.48 4.33 18.32
CA ASP A 108 22.07 5.70 18.60
C ASP A 108 20.59 5.91 18.27
N LEU A 109 19.90 6.62 19.16
CA LEU A 109 18.53 7.06 18.91
C LEU A 109 18.50 8.10 17.79
N VAL A 110 17.72 7.83 16.75
CA VAL A 110 17.46 8.78 15.66
C VAL A 110 16.34 9.73 16.07
N LEU A 111 15.16 9.18 16.37
CA LEU A 111 13.98 9.93 16.82
C LEU A 111 12.91 8.97 17.37
N ASN A 112 11.93 9.51 18.10
CA ASN A 112 10.73 8.75 18.46
C ASN A 112 9.66 8.83 17.36
N ALA A 113 9.26 7.68 16.86
CA ALA A 113 8.40 7.49 15.69
C ALA A 113 7.18 6.62 16.02
N SER A 114 6.16 6.69 15.17
CA SER A 114 5.00 5.80 15.21
C SER A 114 5.21 4.60 14.31
N GLY A 115 5.27 3.42 14.93
CA GLY A 115 5.34 2.14 14.26
C GLY A 115 4.06 1.73 13.57
N SER A 116 4.14 0.61 12.86
CA SER A 116 3.04 0.06 12.07
C SER A 116 1.72 -0.12 12.84
N SER A 117 1.74 -0.51 14.12
CA SER A 117 0.48 -0.65 14.88
C SER A 117 -0.20 0.68 15.12
N ASP A 118 0.57 1.71 15.48
CA ASP A 118 0.04 3.03 15.77
C ASP A 118 -0.44 3.74 14.51
N VAL A 119 0.33 3.62 13.43
CA VAL A 119 -0.01 4.13 12.11
C VAL A 119 -1.32 3.52 11.61
N ILE A 120 -1.48 2.19 11.67
CA ILE A 120 -2.70 1.54 11.19
C ILE A 120 -3.89 1.86 12.09
N ARG A 121 -3.73 1.90 13.42
CA ARG A 121 -4.80 2.34 14.34
C ARG A 121 -5.26 3.76 14.04
N ARG A 122 -4.32 4.68 13.80
CA ARG A 122 -4.64 6.06 13.45
C ARG A 122 -5.31 6.16 12.08
N SER A 123 -4.78 5.48 11.06
CA SER A 123 -5.41 5.41 9.73
C SER A 123 -6.84 4.85 9.81
N ASN A 124 -7.04 3.81 10.63
CA ASN A 124 -8.37 3.25 10.91
C ASN A 124 -9.30 4.23 11.63
N TYR A 125 -8.77 5.03 12.55
CA TYR A 125 -9.53 6.08 13.26
C TYR A 125 -9.93 7.22 12.32
N LEU A 126 -9.05 7.59 11.38
CA LEU A 126 -9.28 8.63 10.37
C LEU A 126 -10.11 8.14 9.17
N CYS A 127 -10.60 6.90 9.21
CA CYS A 127 -11.37 6.25 8.15
C CYS A 127 -10.60 5.91 6.86
N ASN A 128 -9.31 6.22 6.74
CA ASN A 128 -8.52 5.97 5.52
C ASN A 128 -8.48 4.48 5.14
N ASN A 129 -8.48 3.59 6.14
CA ASN A 129 -8.51 2.13 5.93
C ASN A 129 -9.92 1.50 5.91
N ASN A 130 -10.99 2.31 5.86
CA ASN A 130 -12.35 1.77 5.92
C ASN A 130 -12.67 0.84 4.76
N ILE A 131 -12.06 1.04 3.59
CA ILE A 131 -12.19 0.15 2.44
C ILE A 131 -11.90 -1.32 2.79
N PHE A 132 -11.06 -1.61 3.79
CA PHE A 132 -10.78 -2.97 4.25
C PHE A 132 -11.80 -3.54 5.24
N LYS A 133 -12.56 -2.67 5.91
CA LYS A 133 -13.55 -3.04 6.94
C LYS A 133 -14.93 -3.32 6.35
N MET A 134 -15.21 -2.85 5.14
CA MET A 134 -16.54 -2.93 4.56
C MET A 134 -16.83 -4.36 4.06
N PRO A 135 -18.11 -4.79 4.11
CA PRO A 135 -18.51 -6.05 3.52
C PRO A 135 -18.23 -6.12 2.01
N PRO A 136 -17.78 -7.28 1.47
CA PRO A 136 -17.53 -8.53 2.20
C PRO A 136 -16.19 -8.50 2.95
N VAL A 137 -16.25 -8.76 4.26
CA VAL A 137 -15.06 -8.85 5.12
C VAL A 137 -14.13 -9.97 4.67
N PHE A 138 -12.83 -9.78 4.83
CA PHE A 138 -11.85 -10.81 4.50
C PHE A 138 -11.93 -11.98 5.49
N THR A 139 -12.14 -13.18 4.98
CA THR A 139 -12.29 -14.42 5.78
C THR A 139 -11.20 -15.45 5.52
N ASP A 140 -10.18 -15.08 4.75
CA ASP A 140 -9.04 -15.96 4.46
C ASP A 140 -8.20 -16.23 5.72
N ILE A 141 -7.33 -17.24 5.62
CA ILE A 141 -6.49 -17.69 6.74
C ILE A 141 -5.52 -16.61 7.24
N TYR A 142 -5.07 -15.70 6.37
CA TYR A 142 -4.14 -14.64 6.72
C TYR A 142 -4.86 -13.52 7.45
N SER A 143 -6.03 -13.09 6.95
CA SER A 143 -6.86 -12.09 7.61
C SER A 143 -7.35 -12.58 8.98
N THR A 144 -7.76 -13.85 9.07
CA THR A 144 -8.15 -14.46 10.34
C THR A 144 -7.00 -14.47 11.35
N ARG A 145 -5.78 -14.84 10.90
CA ARG A 145 -4.59 -14.83 11.75
C ARG A 145 -4.21 -13.43 12.20
N ALA A 146 -4.20 -12.46 11.29
CA ALA A 146 -3.87 -11.07 11.60
C ALA A 146 -4.85 -10.52 12.65
N ASN A 147 -6.15 -10.73 12.47
CA ASN A 147 -7.18 -10.27 13.40
C ASN A 147 -7.07 -10.98 14.76
N ALA A 148 -6.71 -12.26 14.80
CA ALA A 148 -6.41 -12.95 16.05
C ALA A 148 -5.21 -12.33 16.78
N LEU A 149 -4.14 -11.96 16.07
CA LEU A 149 -2.95 -11.34 16.67
C LEU A 149 -3.19 -9.88 17.09
N ASN A 150 -3.98 -9.12 16.32
CA ASN A 150 -4.34 -7.75 16.64
C ASN A 150 -5.28 -7.67 17.87
N SER A 151 -6.15 -8.67 18.04
CA SER A 151 -7.05 -8.77 19.19
C SER A 151 -6.40 -9.36 20.45
N THR A 152 -5.42 -10.24 20.31
CA THR A 152 -4.66 -10.84 21.44
C THR A 152 -3.45 -9.99 21.85
N GLY A 153 -2.93 -9.19 20.93
CA GLY A 153 -1.80 -8.29 21.06
C GLY A 153 -2.16 -6.88 21.50
N ASN A 154 -3.13 -6.73 22.41
CA ASN A 154 -3.07 -5.61 23.34
C ASN A 154 -1.78 -5.82 24.17
N LEU A 155 -0.64 -5.43 23.59
CA LEU A 155 0.56 -5.07 24.33
C LEU A 155 0.06 -4.19 25.46
N ALA A 156 0.26 -4.68 26.68
CA ALA A 156 -0.41 -4.22 27.85
C ALA A 156 -0.41 -2.68 28.00
N ASN A 157 -1.57 -2.15 28.39
CA ASN A 157 -1.68 -1.00 29.30
C ASN A 157 -0.94 0.30 28.92
N GLU A 158 -1.55 1.10 28.07
CA GLU A 158 -1.74 2.52 28.39
C GLU A 158 -3.23 2.88 28.18
N ALA A 159 -3.89 3.35 29.25
CA ALA A 159 -5.24 3.95 29.27
C ALA A 159 -6.52 3.08 29.16
N GLY A 160 -6.47 1.75 29.15
CA GLY A 160 -7.65 0.93 29.51
C GLY A 160 -8.92 1.10 28.64
N ILE A 161 -8.82 1.59 27.40
CA ILE A 161 -9.93 1.62 26.46
C ILE A 161 -9.86 0.35 25.60
N ILE A 162 -10.72 -0.62 25.90
CA ILE A 162 -10.97 -1.79 25.05
C ILE A 162 -11.82 -1.32 23.87
N ASN A 163 -11.26 -1.27 22.65
CA ASN A 163 -12.04 -1.01 21.44
C ASN A 163 -12.42 -2.34 20.75
N PRO A 164 -13.71 -2.72 20.71
CA PRO A 164 -14.18 -4.01 20.21
C PRO A 164 -14.27 -4.15 18.67
N ASN A 165 -13.68 -3.25 17.87
CA ASN A 165 -13.42 -3.49 16.43
C ASN A 165 -12.00 -4.07 16.22
N ALA A 166 -11.76 -5.24 16.83
CA ALA A 166 -10.44 -5.76 17.21
C ALA A 166 -9.52 -6.30 16.09
N GLY A 167 -9.78 -5.98 14.82
CA GLY A 167 -8.84 -6.16 13.73
C GLY A 167 -8.32 -4.79 13.33
N ASP A 168 -7.06 -4.48 13.65
CA ASP A 168 -6.38 -3.32 13.06
C ASP A 168 -6.26 -3.59 11.54
N GLU A 169 -7.35 -3.38 10.79
CA GLU A 169 -7.44 -3.77 9.38
C GLU A 169 -6.38 -3.03 8.56
N GLY A 170 -5.61 -3.80 7.79
CA GLY A 170 -4.37 -3.33 7.15
C GLY A 170 -3.12 -3.65 7.96
N LEU A 171 -3.18 -4.20 9.19
CA LEU A 171 -2.01 -4.59 9.98
C LEU A 171 -1.84 -6.11 10.03
N TYR A 172 -0.67 -6.57 9.62
CA TYR A 172 -0.25 -7.97 9.78
C TYR A 172 0.96 -8.09 10.71
N PRO A 173 0.79 -8.62 11.94
CA PRO A 173 1.90 -8.77 12.89
C PRO A 173 2.69 -10.05 12.58
N PHE A 174 4.01 -9.92 12.48
CA PHE A 174 4.92 -11.07 12.49
C PHE A 174 5.43 -11.31 13.92
N VAL A 175 5.00 -12.42 14.51
CA VAL A 175 5.59 -12.93 15.74
C VAL A 175 6.72 -13.86 15.36
N THR A 176 7.95 -13.40 15.57
CA THR A 176 9.18 -14.15 15.30
C THR A 176 9.60 -14.98 16.51
N PRO A 177 10.41 -16.04 16.31
CA PRO A 177 11.03 -16.76 17.43
C PRO A 177 11.87 -15.82 18.30
N ALA A 178 11.92 -16.09 19.60
CA ALA A 178 12.84 -15.39 20.49
C ALA A 178 14.30 -15.72 20.11
N PRO A 179 15.25 -14.82 20.40
CA PRO A 179 16.66 -15.04 20.07
C PRO A 179 17.19 -16.31 20.71
N GLY A 180 17.90 -17.10 19.91
CA GLY A 180 18.62 -18.29 20.32
C GLY A 180 19.93 -18.00 21.02
N ALA A 181 20.82 -19.00 21.01
CA ALA A 181 22.13 -18.94 21.66
C ALA A 181 23.28 -18.63 20.68
N SER A 182 22.98 -18.20 19.46
CA SER A 182 23.98 -17.90 18.44
C SER A 182 24.83 -16.71 18.86
N THR A 183 26.14 -16.77 18.67
CA THR A 183 27.07 -15.69 18.99
C THR A 183 28.15 -15.54 17.93
N CYS A 184 28.69 -14.33 17.82
CA CYS A 184 29.81 -14.01 16.95
C CYS A 184 30.82 -13.16 17.69
N THR A 185 32.10 -13.52 17.63
CA THR A 185 33.16 -12.74 18.27
C THR A 185 33.85 -11.86 17.24
N ASP A 186 33.89 -10.55 17.51
CA ASP A 186 34.64 -9.60 16.72
C ASP A 186 36.15 -9.87 16.83
N PRO A 187 36.86 -10.19 15.73
CA PRO A 187 38.27 -10.54 15.77
C PRO A 187 39.19 -9.36 16.14
N PHE A 188 38.71 -8.12 16.03
CA PHE A 188 39.49 -6.91 16.33
C PHE A 188 39.25 -6.40 17.75
N THR A 189 38.01 -6.43 18.23
CA THR A 189 37.64 -5.92 19.56
C THR A 189 37.51 -7.00 20.63
N SER A 190 37.46 -8.28 20.23
CA SER A 190 37.11 -9.42 21.09
C SER A 190 35.72 -9.33 21.73
N ASN A 191 34.87 -8.42 21.25
CA ASN A 191 33.50 -8.30 21.72
C ASN A 191 32.65 -9.47 21.22
N VAL A 192 31.83 -10.04 22.10
CA VAL A 192 30.89 -11.11 21.76
C VAL A 192 29.53 -10.49 21.45
N LEU A 193 29.12 -10.61 20.20
CA LEU A 193 27.78 -10.27 19.72
C LEU A 193 26.87 -11.48 19.91
N VAL A 194 25.62 -11.22 20.28
CA VAL A 194 24.60 -12.24 20.55
C VAL A 194 23.46 -12.10 19.55
N GLU A 195 22.73 -13.19 19.34
CA GLU A 195 21.53 -13.20 18.50
C GLU A 195 20.52 -12.15 19.00
N SER A 196 19.91 -11.43 18.06
CA SER A 196 18.94 -10.36 18.31
C SER A 196 17.55 -10.78 17.84
N GLU A 197 16.52 -10.01 18.21
CA GLU A 197 15.19 -10.22 17.65
C GLU A 197 15.21 -9.97 16.13
N GLN A 198 14.35 -10.68 15.40
CA GLN A 198 14.37 -10.67 13.94
C GLN A 198 13.45 -9.56 13.39
N GLY A 199 14.05 -8.49 12.85
CA GLY A 199 13.31 -7.39 12.20
C GLY A 199 12.84 -7.71 10.78
N SER A 200 13.63 -8.47 10.01
CA SER A 200 13.36 -8.78 8.60
C SER A 200 13.56 -10.27 8.28
N PRO A 201 12.72 -11.17 8.81
CA PRO A 201 12.84 -12.62 8.60
C PRO A 201 12.62 -13.07 7.16
N TRP A 202 12.12 -12.18 6.29
CA TRP A 202 11.99 -12.38 4.84
C TRP A 202 13.30 -12.18 4.09
N ASP A 203 14.36 -11.64 4.70
CA ASP A 203 15.65 -11.45 4.05
C ASP A 203 16.43 -12.77 3.97
N TRP A 204 17.08 -13.02 2.84
CA TRP A 204 18.10 -14.07 2.69
C TRP A 204 19.13 -13.62 1.66
N TRP A 205 20.36 -14.13 1.80
CA TRP A 205 21.48 -13.78 0.92
C TRP A 205 22.35 -14.99 0.64
N ASP A 206 23.21 -14.87 -0.38
CA ASP A 206 24.28 -15.81 -0.63
C ASP A 206 25.47 -15.47 0.28
N GLU A 207 25.83 -16.39 1.18
CA GLU A 207 26.90 -16.16 2.15
C GLU A 207 28.28 -16.10 1.51
N SER A 208 28.51 -16.85 0.42
CA SER A 208 29.79 -16.80 -0.29
C SER A 208 29.97 -15.44 -0.94
N TRP A 209 28.91 -14.93 -1.58
CA TRP A 209 28.90 -13.58 -2.14
C TRP A 209 29.08 -12.52 -1.07
N TYR A 210 28.31 -12.59 0.02
CA TYR A 210 28.39 -11.65 1.14
C TYR A 210 29.81 -11.60 1.74
N ASN A 211 30.42 -12.76 1.99
CA ASN A 211 31.80 -12.88 2.45
C ASN A 211 32.79 -12.20 1.49
N ASN A 212 32.67 -12.47 0.18
CA ASN A 212 33.58 -11.89 -0.81
C ASN A 212 33.45 -10.37 -0.90
N ILE A 213 32.22 -9.84 -0.85
CA ILE A 213 32.00 -8.39 -0.85
C ILE A 213 32.57 -7.74 0.42
N ALA A 214 32.37 -8.36 1.59
CA ALA A 214 32.96 -7.87 2.83
C ALA A 214 34.49 -7.76 2.74
N ILE A 215 35.16 -8.77 2.17
CA ILE A 215 36.62 -8.75 1.95
C ILE A 215 37.03 -7.63 0.98
N VAL A 216 36.29 -7.45 -0.12
CA VAL A 216 36.56 -6.37 -1.10
C VAL A 216 36.42 -4.98 -0.47
N LEU A 217 35.49 -4.81 0.46
CA LEU A 217 35.30 -3.58 1.23
C LEU A 217 36.31 -3.40 2.38
N GLY A 218 37.25 -4.35 2.56
CA GLY A 218 38.30 -4.28 3.57
C GLY A 218 37.88 -4.78 4.96
N ASN A 219 36.76 -5.50 5.07
CA ASN A 219 36.26 -6.09 6.32
C ASN A 219 36.66 -7.57 6.44
N ASP A 220 36.52 -8.13 7.66
CA ASP A 220 36.68 -9.57 7.89
C ASP A 220 35.44 -10.32 7.39
N GLY A 221 35.54 -10.98 6.24
CA GLY A 221 34.42 -11.65 5.59
C GLY A 221 33.70 -12.68 6.49
N PRO A 222 34.41 -13.64 7.12
CA PRO A 222 33.80 -14.61 8.02
C PRO A 222 33.06 -13.97 9.21
N PHE A 223 33.65 -12.94 9.82
CA PHE A 223 33.00 -12.20 10.90
C PHE A 223 31.73 -11.49 10.41
N GLU A 224 31.77 -10.85 9.25
CA GLU A 224 30.62 -10.15 8.68
C GLU A 224 29.45 -11.10 8.36
N VAL A 225 29.73 -12.28 7.80
CA VAL A 225 28.73 -13.32 7.59
C VAL A 225 28.12 -13.78 8.93
N CYS A 226 28.96 -14.02 9.93
CA CYS A 226 28.51 -14.40 11.27
C CYS A 226 27.59 -13.31 11.86
N ARG A 227 28.05 -12.05 11.85
CA ARG A 227 27.32 -10.90 12.38
C ARG A 227 25.95 -10.74 11.72
N ALA A 228 25.88 -10.85 10.40
CA ALA A 228 24.62 -10.76 9.66
C ALA A 228 23.63 -11.88 10.05
N ARG A 229 24.11 -13.07 10.38
CA ARG A 229 23.26 -14.17 10.86
C ARG A 229 22.62 -13.90 12.21
N LEU A 230 23.19 -13.04 13.07
CA LEU A 230 22.64 -12.80 14.41
C LEU A 230 21.24 -12.19 14.41
N SER A 231 20.84 -11.48 13.34
CA SER A 231 19.48 -10.94 13.21
C SER A 231 18.52 -11.84 12.41
N ASN A 232 19.03 -12.93 11.81
CA ASN A 232 18.25 -13.90 11.04
C ASN A 232 19.04 -15.23 10.88
N PRO A 233 19.18 -16.03 11.96
CA PRO A 233 20.14 -17.14 12.01
C PRO A 233 19.80 -18.28 11.05
N ASP A 234 18.52 -18.58 10.89
CA ASP A 234 17.97 -19.59 9.98
C ASP A 234 17.59 -18.99 8.61
N MET A 235 18.19 -17.86 8.21
CA MET A 235 17.95 -17.27 6.89
C MET A 235 18.18 -18.32 5.80
N SER A 236 17.21 -18.39 4.89
CA SER A 236 17.22 -19.26 3.73
C SER A 236 16.17 -18.79 2.74
N ALA A 237 16.35 -19.12 1.47
CA ALA A 237 15.35 -18.85 0.45
C ALA A 237 13.99 -19.50 0.77
N ALA A 238 13.99 -20.66 1.44
CA ALA A 238 12.75 -21.33 1.85
C ALA A 238 12.00 -20.53 2.92
N LYS A 239 12.71 -20.09 3.98
CA LYS A 239 12.16 -19.24 5.03
C LYS A 239 11.63 -17.94 4.45
N GLY A 240 12.47 -17.21 3.70
CA GLY A 240 12.09 -15.89 3.19
C GLY A 240 10.89 -15.94 2.25
N LYS A 241 10.82 -16.96 1.38
CA LYS A 241 9.65 -17.18 0.53
C LYS A 241 8.39 -17.51 1.32
N ALA A 242 8.46 -18.26 2.41
CA ALA A 242 7.28 -18.53 3.24
C ALA A 242 6.71 -17.25 3.89
N TYR A 243 7.58 -16.30 4.29
CA TYR A 243 7.13 -14.97 4.72
C TYR A 243 6.51 -14.20 3.55
N ILE A 244 7.13 -14.22 2.35
CA ILE A 244 6.59 -13.57 1.15
C ILE A 244 5.21 -14.15 0.78
N ASP A 245 5.02 -15.47 0.85
CA ASP A 245 3.73 -16.12 0.58
C ASP A 245 2.64 -15.59 1.53
N THR A 246 3.01 -15.40 2.80
CA THR A 246 2.13 -14.79 3.81
C THR A 246 1.80 -13.33 3.50
N ILE A 247 2.83 -12.55 3.13
CA ILE A 247 2.68 -11.13 2.74
C ILE A 247 1.74 -11.03 1.55
N GLN A 248 1.99 -11.78 0.48
CA GLN A 248 1.18 -11.76 -0.74
C GLN A 248 -0.25 -12.25 -0.48
N GLY A 249 -0.41 -13.25 0.38
CA GLY A 249 -1.72 -13.78 0.77
C GLY A 249 -2.61 -12.76 1.49
N TYR A 250 -2.03 -11.91 2.35
CA TYR A 250 -2.76 -10.84 3.03
C TYR A 250 -2.91 -9.56 2.17
N LEU A 251 -1.86 -9.21 1.43
CA LEU A 251 -1.74 -7.97 0.66
C LEU A 251 -2.56 -7.99 -0.63
N THR A 252 -2.44 -9.04 -1.44
CA THR A 252 -3.02 -9.08 -2.80
C THR A 252 -4.54 -8.89 -2.82
N PRO A 253 -5.33 -9.54 -1.94
CA PRO A 253 -6.78 -9.31 -1.90
C PRO A 253 -7.14 -7.86 -1.56
N ARG A 254 -6.33 -7.19 -0.74
CA ARG A 254 -6.53 -5.80 -0.36
C ARG A 254 -6.11 -4.82 -1.46
N ILE A 255 -5.05 -5.13 -2.21
CA ILE A 255 -4.70 -4.42 -3.44
C ILE A 255 -5.85 -4.49 -4.43
N TYR A 256 -6.40 -5.69 -4.65
CA TYR A 256 -7.52 -5.87 -5.57
C TYR A 256 -8.72 -5.03 -5.14
N ARG A 257 -9.05 -5.05 -3.85
CA ARG A 257 -10.14 -4.26 -3.27
C ARG A 257 -9.95 -2.76 -3.49
N VAL A 258 -8.76 -2.23 -3.25
CA VAL A 258 -8.44 -0.82 -3.47
C VAL A 258 -8.53 -0.41 -4.94
N LEU A 259 -8.05 -1.25 -5.86
CA LEU A 259 -7.95 -0.86 -7.26
C LEU A 259 -9.23 -1.09 -8.07
N PHE A 260 -10.06 -2.06 -7.65
CA PHE A 260 -11.14 -2.57 -8.50
C PHE A 260 -12.51 -2.64 -7.82
N GLU A 261 -12.60 -2.54 -6.50
CA GLU A 261 -13.90 -2.57 -5.83
C GLU A 261 -14.38 -1.15 -5.52
N SER A 262 -15.58 -0.80 -5.99
CA SER A 262 -16.25 0.43 -5.56
C SER A 262 -16.94 0.17 -4.22
N VAL A 263 -16.41 0.78 -3.16
CA VAL A 263 -16.99 0.65 -1.82
C VAL A 263 -17.49 2.01 -1.33
N THR A 264 -18.80 2.16 -1.17
CA THR A 264 -19.39 3.38 -0.63
C THR A 264 -19.37 3.36 0.90
N ASP A 265 -18.47 4.13 1.49
CA ASP A 265 -18.49 4.39 2.94
C ASP A 265 -19.66 5.30 3.30
N THR A 266 -20.56 4.80 4.14
CA THR A 266 -21.73 5.54 4.66
C THR A 266 -21.49 6.12 6.05
N GLY A 267 -20.36 5.80 6.70
CA GLY A 267 -20.02 6.21 8.06
C GLY A 267 -19.09 7.41 8.16
N CYS A 268 -18.29 7.69 7.12
CA CYS A 268 -17.36 8.80 7.06
C CYS A 268 -17.63 9.65 5.80
N THR A 269 -17.80 10.97 5.96
CA THR A 269 -18.20 11.91 4.88
C THR A 269 -17.06 12.24 3.90
N VAL A 270 -16.10 11.33 3.74
CA VAL A 270 -14.92 11.50 2.90
C VAL A 270 -15.07 10.51 1.76
N PRO A 271 -15.10 10.96 0.49
CA PRO A 271 -15.04 10.04 -0.62
C PRO A 271 -13.73 9.26 -0.53
N ILE A 272 -13.81 7.93 -0.47
CA ILE A 272 -12.64 7.07 -0.62
C ILE A 272 -12.24 7.17 -2.09
N TRP A 273 -11.22 7.97 -2.41
CA TRP A 273 -10.60 8.01 -3.74
C TRP A 273 -9.56 6.90 -3.89
N ALA A 274 -9.99 5.67 -3.63
CA ALA A 274 -9.19 4.48 -3.85
C ALA A 274 -9.76 3.80 -5.09
N GLY A 275 -9.07 3.98 -6.21
CA GLY A 275 -9.47 3.48 -7.50
C GLY A 275 -8.88 4.33 -8.61
N ILE A 276 -8.34 3.66 -9.63
CA ILE A 276 -8.47 4.17 -11.00
C ILE A 276 -9.94 4.59 -11.14
N ASP A 277 -10.24 5.71 -11.78
CA ASP A 277 -11.58 6.03 -12.29
C ASP A 277 -12.02 4.90 -13.25
N ASN A 278 -12.28 3.71 -12.71
CA ASN A 278 -13.37 2.88 -13.14
C ASN A 278 -14.56 3.74 -12.79
N VAL A 279 -14.97 4.54 -13.77
CA VAL A 279 -16.30 5.13 -13.83
C VAL A 279 -17.28 3.94 -13.82
N GLU A 280 -17.45 3.28 -12.67
CA GLU A 280 -18.59 2.44 -12.41
C GLU A 280 -19.74 3.40 -12.14
N LEU A 281 -20.41 3.67 -13.25
CA LEU A 281 -21.77 4.19 -13.38
C LEU A 281 -22.67 3.71 -12.24
N SER A 282 -22.66 4.45 -11.14
CA SER A 282 -23.71 4.37 -10.13
C SER A 282 -23.77 5.70 -9.39
N SER A 283 -24.01 6.81 -10.09
CA SER A 283 -25.30 7.51 -9.89
C SER A 283 -25.53 8.67 -10.88
N SER A 284 -24.78 8.74 -11.98
CA SER A 284 -24.98 9.71 -13.07
C SER A 284 -24.72 9.10 -14.46
N SER A 285 -25.28 7.91 -14.73
CA SER A 285 -25.08 7.22 -16.00
C SER A 285 -25.47 8.08 -17.20
N THR A 286 -24.45 8.62 -17.88
CA THR A 286 -24.60 9.32 -19.16
C THR A 286 -25.22 8.37 -20.19
N PHE A 287 -25.00 7.06 -20.11
CA PHE A 287 -25.63 6.06 -20.96
C PHE A 287 -26.29 4.94 -20.14
N ASN A 288 -27.48 4.51 -20.53
CA ASN A 288 -28.20 3.36 -19.97
C ASN A 288 -28.48 2.35 -21.08
N ILE A 289 -28.47 1.05 -20.73
CA ILE A 289 -28.69 -0.03 -21.69
C ILE A 289 -29.77 -1.00 -21.20
N PHE A 290 -30.82 -1.19 -22.00
CA PHE A 290 -31.95 -2.04 -21.63
C PHE A 290 -32.76 -2.54 -22.84
N PRO A 291 -33.46 -3.69 -22.75
CA PRO A 291 -33.31 -4.67 -21.68
C PRO A 291 -31.95 -5.36 -21.76
N ASN A 292 -31.39 -5.73 -20.62
CA ASN A 292 -30.19 -6.54 -20.52
C ASN A 292 -30.33 -7.43 -19.28
N PRO A 293 -30.54 -8.75 -19.42
CA PRO A 293 -30.42 -9.55 -20.65
C PRO A 293 -31.53 -9.28 -21.69
N SER A 294 -31.26 -9.56 -22.97
CA SER A 294 -32.23 -9.39 -24.08
C SER A 294 -32.26 -10.61 -24.98
N SER A 295 -33.40 -10.89 -25.61
CA SER A 295 -33.53 -11.94 -26.62
C SER A 295 -33.50 -11.42 -28.06
N SER A 296 -33.87 -10.15 -28.28
CA SER A 296 -34.09 -9.58 -29.63
C SER A 296 -33.35 -8.27 -29.90
N SER A 297 -33.40 -7.32 -28.98
CA SER A 297 -32.83 -5.99 -29.19
C SER A 297 -32.51 -5.29 -27.89
N VAL A 298 -31.58 -4.35 -27.97
CA VAL A 298 -31.08 -3.60 -26.82
C VAL A 298 -31.10 -2.12 -27.17
N THR A 299 -31.67 -1.32 -26.29
CA THR A 299 -31.73 0.13 -26.43
C THR A 299 -30.68 0.78 -25.55
N ILE A 300 -29.87 1.64 -26.15
CA ILE A 300 -28.92 2.52 -25.48
C ILE A 300 -29.56 3.91 -25.42
N THR A 301 -29.78 4.43 -24.23
CA THR A 301 -30.24 5.81 -24.03
C THR A 301 -29.16 6.65 -23.38
N SER A 302 -29.17 7.95 -23.63
CA SER A 302 -28.31 8.93 -22.99
C SER A 302 -29.08 10.10 -22.41
N SER A 303 -28.70 10.51 -21.21
CA SER A 303 -29.29 11.66 -20.52
C SER A 303 -28.70 12.98 -21.02
N THR A 304 -27.37 13.05 -21.17
CA THR A 304 -26.65 14.31 -21.42
C THR A 304 -26.22 14.49 -22.88
N MET A 305 -25.73 13.45 -23.57
CA MET A 305 -25.05 13.59 -24.88
C MET A 305 -25.61 12.69 -25.99
N PRO A 306 -25.53 13.07 -27.28
CA PRO A 306 -25.89 12.16 -28.37
C PRO A 306 -24.88 11.00 -28.51
N VAL A 307 -25.39 9.80 -28.74
CA VAL A 307 -24.59 8.65 -29.19
C VAL A 307 -24.10 8.93 -30.61
N LYS A 308 -22.79 8.90 -30.84
CA LYS A 308 -22.15 9.10 -32.16
C LYS A 308 -21.78 7.78 -32.82
N GLY A 309 -21.47 6.75 -32.04
CA GLY A 309 -21.13 5.43 -32.56
C GLY A 309 -21.32 4.32 -31.53
N VAL A 310 -21.48 3.10 -32.03
CA VAL A 310 -21.64 1.87 -31.23
C VAL A 310 -20.80 0.77 -31.87
N GLU A 311 -19.98 0.10 -31.08
CA GLU A 311 -19.18 -1.06 -31.47
C GLU A 311 -19.50 -2.23 -30.55
N LEU A 312 -19.60 -3.44 -31.08
CA LEU A 312 -19.89 -4.65 -30.31
C LEU A 312 -18.80 -5.69 -30.53
N TYR A 313 -18.32 -6.28 -29.43
CA TYR A 313 -17.28 -7.28 -29.40
C TYR A 313 -17.79 -8.57 -28.75
N ASP A 314 -17.38 -9.72 -29.29
CA ASP A 314 -17.61 -11.01 -28.60
C ASP A 314 -16.62 -11.24 -27.46
N VAL A 315 -16.80 -12.34 -26.70
CA VAL A 315 -15.94 -12.68 -25.55
C VAL A 315 -14.46 -12.91 -25.90
N THR A 316 -14.13 -13.08 -27.19
CA THR A 316 -12.73 -13.22 -27.65
C THR A 316 -12.10 -11.88 -28.03
N GLY A 317 -12.85 -10.77 -27.92
CA GLY A 317 -12.42 -9.43 -28.31
C GLY A 317 -12.57 -9.15 -29.81
N ARG A 318 -13.23 -10.02 -30.58
CA ARG A 318 -13.47 -9.79 -32.00
C ARG A 318 -14.66 -8.85 -32.19
N LEU A 319 -14.47 -7.81 -33.02
CA LEU A 319 -15.53 -6.88 -33.42
C LEU A 319 -16.58 -7.61 -34.28
N VAL A 320 -17.82 -7.66 -33.81
CA VAL A 320 -18.94 -8.34 -34.48
C VAL A 320 -19.97 -7.37 -35.05
N PHE A 321 -20.00 -6.12 -34.59
CA PHE A 321 -20.85 -5.07 -35.12
C PHE A 321 -20.21 -3.70 -34.90
N SER A 322 -20.43 -2.77 -35.83
CA SER A 322 -20.03 -1.38 -35.68
C SER A 322 -20.96 -0.49 -36.49
N GLU A 323 -21.45 0.57 -35.88
CA GLU A 323 -22.21 1.63 -36.55
C GLU A 323 -21.73 2.99 -36.04
N SER A 324 -21.61 3.94 -36.97
CA SER A 324 -21.13 5.29 -36.72
C SER A 324 -22.10 6.32 -37.31
N ASN A 325 -21.99 7.58 -36.88
CA ASN A 325 -22.85 8.69 -37.28
C ASN A 325 -24.30 8.59 -36.75
N ILE A 326 -24.50 7.99 -35.58
CA ILE A 326 -25.83 7.69 -34.99
C ILE A 326 -26.55 8.96 -34.48
N ASN A 327 -25.81 9.99 -34.03
CA ASN A 327 -26.26 11.31 -33.56
C ASN A 327 -27.66 11.41 -32.89
N THR A 328 -28.01 10.46 -32.01
CA THR A 328 -29.29 10.43 -31.27
C THR A 328 -29.05 10.14 -29.79
N LYS A 329 -29.95 10.60 -28.91
CA LYS A 329 -29.93 10.26 -27.48
C LYS A 329 -30.53 8.89 -27.16
N SER A 330 -31.18 8.24 -28.12
CA SER A 330 -31.73 6.90 -27.96
C SER A 330 -31.49 6.13 -29.25
N TYR A 331 -30.75 5.03 -29.15
CA TYR A 331 -30.41 4.15 -30.26
C TYR A 331 -30.75 2.71 -29.89
N THR A 332 -31.46 2.01 -30.77
CA THR A 332 -31.83 0.61 -30.58
C THR A 332 -31.04 -0.26 -31.54
N PHE A 333 -30.26 -1.18 -30.96
CA PHE A 333 -29.52 -2.20 -31.67
C PHE A 333 -30.34 -3.49 -31.72
N GLU A 334 -30.62 -3.96 -32.92
CA GLU A 334 -31.26 -5.26 -33.15
C GLU A 334 -30.20 -6.36 -33.16
N ARG A 335 -30.41 -7.41 -32.35
CA ARG A 335 -29.48 -8.55 -32.21
C ARG A 335 -29.14 -9.20 -33.55
N GLY A 336 -30.11 -9.31 -34.45
CA GLY A 336 -29.96 -10.00 -35.72
C GLY A 336 -29.53 -11.46 -35.56
N ALA A 337 -28.45 -11.85 -36.24
CA ALA A 337 -27.94 -13.22 -36.27
C ALA A 337 -26.88 -13.54 -35.19
N LEU A 338 -26.68 -12.65 -34.21
CA LEU A 338 -25.74 -12.89 -33.11
C LEU A 338 -26.19 -14.09 -32.26
N VAL A 339 -25.24 -14.95 -31.90
CA VAL A 339 -25.49 -16.14 -31.07
C VAL A 339 -25.77 -15.74 -29.61
N ASN A 340 -26.44 -16.61 -28.86
CA ASN A 340 -26.60 -16.43 -27.42
C ASN A 340 -25.22 -16.33 -26.75
N GLY A 341 -25.05 -15.38 -25.85
CA GLY A 341 -23.77 -15.17 -25.18
C GLY A 341 -23.57 -13.76 -24.65
N LEU A 342 -22.43 -13.58 -23.99
CA LEU A 342 -21.97 -12.30 -23.47
C LEU A 342 -21.25 -11.53 -24.59
N TYR A 343 -21.55 -10.23 -24.68
CA TYR A 343 -20.91 -9.29 -25.59
C TYR A 343 -20.49 -8.03 -24.83
N PHE A 344 -19.48 -7.35 -25.33
CA PHE A 344 -19.04 -6.05 -24.83
C PHE A 344 -19.41 -4.98 -25.85
N VAL A 345 -20.12 -3.95 -25.42
CA VAL A 345 -20.51 -2.82 -26.27
C VAL A 345 -19.70 -1.59 -25.88
N LYS A 346 -19.10 -0.94 -26.87
CA LYS A 346 -18.43 0.35 -26.72
C LYS A 346 -19.31 1.42 -27.36
N VAL A 347 -19.73 2.39 -26.55
CA VAL A 347 -20.55 3.53 -26.98
C VAL A 347 -19.68 4.77 -27.03
N LYS A 348 -19.69 5.46 -28.18
CA LYS A 348 -18.89 6.64 -28.45
C LYS A 348 -19.78 7.88 -28.51
N SER A 349 -19.32 8.94 -27.87
CA SER A 349 -19.90 10.29 -27.93
C SER A 349 -18.82 11.29 -28.37
N GLU A 350 -19.13 12.58 -28.35
CA GLU A 350 -18.19 13.62 -28.79
C GLU A 350 -16.98 13.74 -27.86
N ASP A 351 -17.22 13.66 -26.54
CA ASP A 351 -16.18 13.88 -25.52
C ASP A 351 -15.90 12.65 -24.64
N ALA A 352 -16.58 11.52 -24.87
CA ALA A 352 -16.44 10.33 -24.03
C ALA A 352 -16.68 9.01 -24.79
N GLU A 353 -15.97 7.96 -24.37
CA GLU A 353 -16.26 6.56 -24.71
C GLU A 353 -16.64 5.79 -23.44
N MET A 354 -17.54 4.81 -23.58
CA MET A 354 -18.00 3.98 -22.47
C MET A 354 -18.17 2.53 -22.90
N ASP A 355 -17.68 1.60 -22.08
CA ASP A 355 -17.82 0.16 -22.28
C ASP A 355 -18.94 -0.40 -21.38
N MET A 356 -19.84 -1.19 -21.93
CA MET A 356 -20.92 -1.88 -21.21
C MET A 356 -20.98 -3.35 -21.61
N LYS A 357 -21.63 -4.19 -20.80
CA LYS A 357 -21.82 -5.63 -21.08
C LYS A 357 -23.25 -5.89 -21.51
N ILE A 358 -23.46 -6.74 -22.53
CA ILE A 358 -24.78 -7.21 -22.98
C ILE A 358 -24.83 -8.73 -22.92
N LEU A 359 -25.90 -9.29 -22.35
CA LEU A 359 -26.19 -10.71 -22.42
C LEU A 359 -27.36 -10.97 -23.38
N PHE A 360 -27.09 -11.67 -24.49
CA PHE A 360 -28.14 -12.16 -25.40
C PHE A 360 -28.53 -13.60 -25.06
N GLN A 361 -29.84 -13.84 -24.88
CA GLN A 361 -30.41 -15.14 -24.49
C GLN A 361 -31.46 -15.68 -25.46
#